data_AF-A0A133VH30-F1
#
_entry.id   AF-A0A133VH30-F1
#
_cell.length_a   1.000
_cell.length_b   1.000
_cell.length_c   1.000
_cell.angle_alpha   90.00
_cell.angle_beta   90.00
_cell.angle_gamma   90.00
#
_symmetry.space_group_name_H-M   'P 1'
#
loop_
_entity.id
_entity.type
_entity.pdbx_description
1 polymer ?
#
loop_
_entity_poly.entity_id
_entity_poly.type
_entity_poly.pdbx_seq_one_letter_code
_entity_poly.pdbx_strand_id
1 'polypeptide(L)' 'MRKNATPSLSPRGEAVREFQKQGYEEWKGDHDYGKRWAVEGFFSAVKRCFGETVRAASPEGMVREVKRKFALYNWAAKM' A
#
# COMPACT_ATOMS: atom_id res chain seq x y z
N MET A 1 20.54 -12.65 -1.87
CA MET A 1 21.11 -13.32 -0.68
C MET A 1 22.62 -13.46 -0.88
N ARG A 2 23.44 -13.54 0.18
CA ARG A 2 24.88 -13.85 0.01
C ARG A 2 25.01 -15.24 -0.64
N LYS A 3 26.01 -15.46 -1.49
CA LYS A 3 26.18 -16.70 -2.30
C LYS A 3 26.12 -18.02 -1.50
N ASN A 4 26.32 -18.00 -0.18
CA ASN A 4 26.34 -19.19 0.69
C ASN A 4 25.38 -19.11 1.89
N ALA A 5 24.38 -18.22 1.86
CA ALA A 5 23.41 -18.12 2.95
C ALA A 5 22.32 -19.18 2.80
N THR A 6 22.20 -20.07 3.79
CA THR A 6 21.06 -20.98 3.89
C THR A 6 19.85 -20.24 4.45
N PRO A 7 18.70 -20.22 3.77
CA PRO A 7 17.49 -19.65 4.34
C PRO A 7 17.08 -20.46 5.57
N SER A 8 16.85 -19.79 6.71
CA SER A 8 16.38 -20.46 7.93
C SER A 8 14.95 -20.99 7.79
N LEU A 9 14.46 -21.75 8.76
CA LEU A 9 13.07 -22.21 8.81
C LEU A 9 12.09 -21.11 9.29
N SER A 10 12.51 -19.84 9.33
CA SER A 10 11.61 -18.75 9.68
C SER A 10 10.71 -18.37 8.50
N PRO A 11 9.59 -17.67 8.73
CA PRO A 11 8.75 -17.14 7.65
C PRO A 11 9.54 -16.30 6.63
N ARG A 12 10.55 -15.56 7.11
CA ARG A 12 11.47 -14.81 6.24
C ARG A 12 12.34 -15.74 5.39
N GLY A 13 12.82 -16.85 5.95
CA GLY A 13 13.58 -17.84 5.21
C GLY A 13 12.73 -18.59 4.17
N GLU A 14 11.46 -18.83 4.47
CA GLU A 14 10.48 -19.38 3.52
C GLU A 14 10.25 -18.45 2.33
N ALA A 15 9.94 -17.17 2.59
CA ALA A 15 9.77 -16.17 1.53
C ALA A 15 11.03 -16.03 0.65
N VAL A 16 12.22 -16.20 1.22
CA VAL A 16 13.47 -16.20 0.44
C VAL A 16 13.62 -17.46 -0.42
N ARG A 17 13.26 -18.65 0.10
CA ARG A 17 13.25 -19.88 -0.71
C ARG A 17 12.26 -19.80 -1.85
N GLU A 18 11.07 -19.27 -1.59
CA GLU A 18 10.04 -19.01 -2.58
C GLU A 18 10.56 -18.09 -3.68
N PHE A 19 11.10 -16.92 -3.31
CA PHE A 19 11.72 -15.98 -4.24
C PHE A 19 12.85 -16.62 -5.07
N GLN A 20 13.69 -17.44 -4.45
CA GLN A 20 14.78 -18.15 -5.15
C GLN A 20 14.26 -19.19 -6.14
N LYS A 21 13.13 -19.83 -5.85
CA LYS A 21 12.53 -20.88 -6.68
C LYS A 21 11.77 -20.31 -7.88
N GLN A 22 10.97 -19.26 -7.66
CA GLN A 22 10.12 -18.61 -8.68
C GLN A 22 10.91 -17.60 -9.54
N GLY A 23 11.97 -17.00 -8.98
CA GLY A 23 12.63 -15.86 -9.62
C GLY A 23 11.81 -14.57 -9.52
N TYR A 24 12.39 -13.45 -9.98
CA TYR A 24 11.87 -12.12 -9.66
C TYR A 24 10.49 -11.82 -10.26
N GLU A 25 10.25 -12.12 -11.55
CA GLU A 25 9.01 -11.70 -12.21
C GLU A 25 7.78 -12.51 -11.75
N GLU A 26 7.92 -13.83 -11.58
CA GLU A 26 6.83 -14.68 -11.06
C GLU A 26 6.51 -14.31 -9.60
N TRP A 27 7.54 -14.23 -8.74
CA TRP A 27 7.36 -13.81 -7.34
C TRP A 27 6.74 -12.41 -7.23
N LYS A 28 7.16 -11.47 -8.09
CA LYS A 28 6.61 -10.10 -8.13
C LYS A 28 5.13 -10.12 -8.51
N GLY A 29 4.72 -10.98 -9.44
CA GLY A 29 3.32 -11.16 -9.82
C GLY A 29 2.48 -11.71 -8.67
N ASP A 30 2.95 -12.79 -8.04
CA ASP A 30 2.25 -13.48 -6.95
C ASP A 30 2.08 -12.57 -5.70
N HIS A 31 3.08 -11.73 -5.41
CA HIS A 31 3.07 -10.85 -4.24
C HIS A 31 2.60 -9.43 -4.55
N ASP A 32 2.12 -9.17 -5.77
CA ASP A 32 1.73 -7.83 -6.23
C ASP A 32 2.81 -6.75 -5.96
N TYR A 33 4.07 -7.20 -6.00
CA TYR A 33 5.20 -6.37 -5.59
C TYR A 33 5.37 -5.20 -6.57
N GLY A 34 5.58 -4.00 -6.00
CA GLY A 34 5.66 -2.76 -6.78
C GLY A 34 4.33 -2.00 -6.96
N LYS A 35 3.18 -2.56 -6.56
CA LYS A 35 1.89 -1.84 -6.62
C LYS A 35 1.69 -0.81 -5.49
N ARG A 36 2.55 -0.80 -4.47
CA ARG A 36 2.46 0.11 -3.30
C ARG A 36 2.46 1.59 -3.69
N TRP A 37 3.23 1.96 -4.71
CA TRP A 37 3.34 3.34 -5.17
C TRP A 37 1.98 3.91 -5.63
N ALA A 38 1.11 3.09 -6.22
CA ALA A 38 -0.22 3.53 -6.63
C ALA A 38 -1.08 3.96 -5.42
N VAL A 39 -1.00 3.20 -4.32
CA VAL A 39 -1.71 3.51 -3.07
C VAL A 39 -1.15 4.76 -2.41
N GLU A 40 0.19 4.87 -2.30
CA GLU A 40 0.85 6.07 -1.76
C GLU A 40 0.53 7.32 -2.58
N GLY A 41 0.53 7.20 -3.91
CA GLY A 41 0.16 8.25 -4.85
C GLY A 41 -1.29 8.70 -4.67
N PHE A 42 -2.22 7.75 -4.52
CA PHE A 42 -3.63 8.04 -4.23
C PHE A 42 -3.79 8.85 -2.95
N PHE A 43 -3.18 8.40 -1.84
CA PHE A 43 -3.21 9.16 -0.59
C PHE A 43 -2.61 10.55 -0.73
N SER A 44 -1.45 10.66 -1.40
CA SER A 44 -0.82 11.96 -1.67
C SER A 44 -1.73 12.91 -2.46
N ALA A 45 -2.45 12.39 -3.46
CA ALA A 45 -3.38 13.20 -4.25
C ALA A 45 -4.58 13.69 -3.44
N VAL A 46 -5.21 12.82 -2.65
CA VAL A 46 -6.31 13.21 -1.74
C VAL A 46 -5.86 14.32 -0.79
N LYS A 47 -4.68 14.18 -0.20
CA LYS A 47 -4.12 15.18 0.72
C LYS A 47 -3.80 16.51 0.04
N ARG A 48 -3.32 16.50 -1.21
CA ARG A 48 -3.13 17.74 -2.00
C ARG A 48 -4.46 18.44 -2.30
N CYS A 49 -5.53 17.69 -2.55
CA CYS A 49 -6.85 18.26 -2.84
C CYS A 49 -7.57 18.81 -1.60
N PHE A 50 -7.49 18.13 -0.46
CA PHE A 50 -8.34 18.43 0.71
C PHE A 50 -7.57 18.80 1.98
N GLY A 51 -6.24 18.85 1.92
CA GLY A 51 -5.36 18.98 3.08
C GLY A 51 -5.27 17.70 3.91
N GLU A 52 -4.37 17.70 4.89
CA GLU A 52 -4.13 16.56 5.79
C GLU A 52 -4.92 16.63 7.11
N THR A 53 -5.68 17.70 7.31
CA THR A 53 -6.39 17.97 8.58
C THR A 53 -7.90 17.81 8.44
N VAL A 54 -8.58 17.73 9.58
CA VAL A 54 -10.05 17.72 9.68
C VAL A 54 -10.52 18.89 10.54
N ARG A 55 -11.73 19.39 10.31
CA ARG A 55 -12.31 20.46 11.13
C ARG A 55 -13.27 19.94 12.19
N ALA A 56 -13.80 18.73 12.02
CA ALA A 56 -14.68 18.12 13.01
C ALA A 56 -13.96 17.91 14.35
N ALA A 57 -14.64 18.24 15.46
CA ALA A 57 -14.08 18.11 16.81
C ALA A 57 -14.33 16.75 17.46
N SER A 58 -15.40 16.04 17.09
CA SER A 58 -15.67 14.69 17.61
C SER A 58 -14.97 13.61 16.77
N PRO A 59 -14.49 12.51 17.37
CA PRO A 59 -13.86 11.41 16.63
C PRO A 59 -14.73 10.85 15.49
N GLU A 60 -16.03 10.69 15.72
CA GLU A 60 -16.98 10.19 14.71
C GLU A 60 -17.13 11.20 13.57
N GLY A 61 -17.13 12.49 13.90
CA GLY A 61 -17.15 13.58 12.94
C GLY A 61 -15.90 13.60 12.07
N MET A 62 -14.72 13.42 12.68
CA MET A 62 -13.43 13.34 11.97
C MET A 62 -13.43 12.18 10.97
N VAL A 63 -13.82 10.98 11.41
CA VAL A 63 -13.92 9.80 10.53
C VAL A 63 -14.90 10.04 9.39
N ARG A 64 -16.06 10.65 9.67
CA ARG A 64 -17.07 10.98 8.66
C ARG A 64 -16.55 12.00 7.65
N GLU A 65 -15.80 13.01 8.10
CA GLU A 65 -15.19 14.02 7.24
C GLU A 65 -14.17 13.36 6.30
N VAL A 66 -13.27 12.53 6.83
CA VAL A 66 -12.28 11.80 6.05
C VAL A 66 -12.97 10.90 5.00
N LYS A 67 -13.97 10.12 5.40
CA LYS A 67 -14.75 9.27 4.47
C LYS A 67 -15.33 10.08 3.30
N ARG A 68 -15.85 11.29 3.56
CA ARG A 68 -16.38 12.18 2.51
C ARG A 68 -15.29 12.69 1.58
N LYS A 69 -14.12 13.08 2.10
CA LYS A 69 -12.97 13.53 1.28
C LYS A 69 -12.54 12.44 0.29
N PHE A 70 -12.40 11.21 0.77
CA PHE A 70 -12.04 10.06 -0.10
C PHE A 70 -13.16 9.71 -1.09
N ALA A 71 -14.43 9.72 -0.68
CA ALA A 71 -15.56 9.45 -1.57
C ALA A 71 -15.64 10.50 -2.69
N LEU A 72 -15.46 11.78 -2.36
CA LEU A 72 -15.48 12.88 -3.33
C LEU A 72 -14.29 12.80 -4.29
N TYR A 73 -13.09 12.50 -3.79
CA TYR A 73 -11.92 12.27 -4.64
C TYR A 73 -12.17 11.10 -5.62
N ASN A 74 -12.67 9.97 -5.12
CA ASN A 74 -12.97 8.80 -5.95
C ASN A 74 -14.04 9.09 -7.01
N TRP A 75 -15.04 9.91 -6.68
CA TRP A 75 -16.06 10.32 -7.64
C TRP A 75 -15.46 11.23 -8.73
N ALA A 76 -14.65 12.22 -8.33
CA ALA A 76 -13.99 13.14 -9.26
C ALA A 76 -12.93 12.47 -10.14
N ALA A 77 -12.17 11.51 -9.60
CA ALA A 77 -11.13 10.78 -10.33
C ALA A 77 -11.67 9.67 -11.26
N LYS A 78 -12.97 9.38 -11.20
CA LYS A 78 -13.66 8.40 -12.08
C LYS A 78 -14.38 9.06 -13.27
N MET A 79 -14.22 10.37 -13.46
CA MET A 79 -14.58 11.07 -14.70
C MET A 79 -13.36 11.22 -15.61
#